data_AF-A0A8K0RU84-F1
#
_entry.id   AF-A0A8K0RU84-F1
#
_cell.length_a   1.000
_cell.length_b   1.000
_cell.length_c   1.000
_cell.angle_alpha   90.00
_cell.angle_beta   90.00
_cell.angle_gamma   90.00
#
_symmetry.space_group_name_H-M   'P 1'
#
loop_
_entity.id
_entity.type
_entity.pdbx_description
1 polymer ?
#
loop_
_entity_poly.entity_id
_entity_poly.type
_entity_poly.pdbx_seq_one_letter_code
_entity_poly.pdbx_strand_id
1 'polypeptide(L)'
;MHGPSECMGNILELCARELYPNPKINLGFIMCLSRDYQDIPERSLVEDCALESAIDFQQLNDCAVKEDGAWGVSLLRNSIKRTSEVRRTNLSAMNNTHANIHTRLV
;
A
#
# COMPACT_ATOMS: atom_id res chain seq x y z
N MET A 1 -16.26 -4.58 7.55
CA MET A 1 -16.31 -5.32 6.26
C MET A 1 -15.70 -4.40 5.23
N HIS A 2 -14.62 -4.82 4.58
CA HIS A 2 -13.94 -3.98 3.60
C HIS A 2 -14.68 -3.99 2.25
N GLY A 3 -14.72 -2.85 1.57
CA GLY A 3 -15.41 -2.63 0.31
C GLY A 3 -14.65 -1.68 -0.60
N PRO A 4 -15.30 -1.01 -1.57
CA PRO A 4 -14.64 -0.08 -2.48
C PRO A 4 -13.82 1.03 -1.78
N SER A 5 -14.23 1.41 -0.56
CA SER A 5 -13.52 2.38 0.28
C SER A 5 -12.09 1.94 0.65
N GLU A 6 -11.89 0.67 1.02
CA GLU A 6 -10.56 0.12 1.33
C GLU A 6 -9.65 0.19 0.10
N CYS A 7 -10.19 -0.14 -1.08
CA CYS A 7 -9.43 -0.03 -2.33
C CYS A 7 -8.98 1.42 -2.58
N MET A 8 -9.84 2.40 -2.32
CA MET A 8 -9.46 3.81 -2.42
C MET A 8 -8.38 4.19 -1.40
N GLY A 9 -8.50 3.72 -0.15
CA GLY A 9 -7.46 3.87 0.87
C GLY A 9 -6.10 3.36 0.39
N ASN A 10 -6.06 2.11 -0.08
CA ASN A 10 -4.83 1.51 -0.61
C ASN A 10 -4.23 2.30 -1.78
N ILE A 11 -5.07 2.88 -2.64
CA ILE A 11 -4.60 3.76 -3.74
C ILE A 11 -3.98 5.03 -3.18
N LEU A 12 -4.61 5.69 -2.20
CA LEU A 12 -4.07 6.88 -1.54
C LEU A 12 -2.72 6.59 -0.87
N GLU A 13 -2.61 5.47 -0.15
CA GLU A 13 -1.36 5.03 0.47
C GLU A 13 -0.25 4.79 -0.56
N LEU A 14 -0.56 4.16 -1.69
CA LEU A 14 0.38 3.92 -2.78
C LEU A 14 0.78 5.22 -3.49
N CYS A 15 -0.15 6.15 -3.69
CA CYS A 15 0.14 7.47 -4.25
C CYS A 15 1.03 8.29 -3.32
N ALA A 16 0.80 8.26 -2.00
CA ALA A 16 1.68 8.90 -1.04
C ALA A 16 3.11 8.35 -1.12
N ARG A 17 3.27 7.03 -1.29
CA ARG A 17 4.59 6.39 -1.46
C ARG A 17 5.27 6.76 -2.78
N GLU A 18 4.51 6.89 -3.87
CA GLU A 18 5.04 7.25 -5.20
C GLU A 18 5.54 8.70 -5.23
N LEU A 19 4.73 9.63 -4.69
CA LEU A 19 5.04 11.06 -4.69
C LEU A 19 6.06 11.44 -3.63
N TYR A 20 6.03 10.78 -2.47
CA TYR A 20 6.85 11.10 -1.30
C TYR A 20 7.65 9.87 -0.84
N PRO A 21 8.76 9.52 -1.52
CA PRO A 21 9.53 8.31 -1.21
C PRO A 21 10.21 8.34 0.17
N ASN A 22 10.27 9.50 0.85
CA ASN A 22 10.76 9.60 2.22
C ASN A 22 9.81 8.83 3.17
N PRO A 23 10.29 7.76 3.83
CA PRO A 23 9.45 6.91 4.67
C PRO A 23 8.85 7.67 5.85
N LYS A 24 9.50 8.72 6.37
CA LYS A 24 8.94 9.52 7.46
C LYS A 24 7.64 10.22 7.04
N ILE A 25 7.56 10.66 5.78
CA ILE A 25 6.40 11.36 5.22
C ILE A 25 5.32 10.34 4.85
N ASN A 26 5.63 9.38 3.98
CA ASN A 26 4.60 8.44 3.51
C ASN A 26 4.09 7.51 4.62
N LEU A 27 4.94 7.03 5.54
CA LEU A 27 4.47 6.21 6.66
C LEU A 27 3.71 7.06 7.68
N GLY A 28 4.05 8.34 7.86
CA GLY A 28 3.27 9.25 8.70
C GLY A 28 1.82 9.32 8.23
N PHE A 29 1.62 9.50 6.93
CA PHE A 29 0.30 9.57 6.30
C PHE A 29 -0.45 8.24 6.44
N ILE A 30 0.19 7.12 6.10
CA ILE A 30 -0.40 5.77 6.19
C ILE A 30 -0.82 5.45 7.63
N MET A 31 0.03 5.80 8.62
CA MET A 31 -0.27 5.57 10.02
C MET A 31 -1.40 6.46 10.54
N CYS A 32 -1.53 7.68 10.03
CA CYS A 32 -2.67 8.55 10.33
C CYS A 32 -3.98 7.95 9.81
N LEU A 33 -4.04 7.60 8.52
CA LEU A 33 -5.22 6.95 7.92
C LEU A 33 -5.60 5.66 8.64
N SER A 34 -4.61 4.85 9.05
CA SER A 34 -4.85 3.58 9.73
C SER A 34 -5.52 3.72 11.11
N ARG A 35 -5.42 4.88 11.77
CA ARG A 35 -6.07 5.12 13.07
C ARG A 35 -7.58 5.23 12.94
N ASP A 36 -8.03 5.88 11.88
CA ASP A 36 -9.44 6.17 11.59
C ASP A 36 -9.89 5.47 10.30
N TYR A 37 -9.42 4.23 10.09
CA TYR A 37 -9.60 3.48 8.84
C TYR A 37 -11.06 3.27 8.41
N GLN A 38 -12.00 3.40 9.34
CA GLN A 38 -13.44 3.27 9.07
C GLN A 38 -13.98 4.46 8.28
N ASP A 39 -13.32 5.61 8.38
CA ASP A 39 -13.69 6.86 7.73
C ASP A 39 -12.96 7.05 6.40
N ILE A 40 -12.20 6.06 5.92
CA ILE A 40 -11.61 6.12 4.58
C ILE A 40 -12.71 5.91 3.52
N PRO A 41 -12.77 6.70 2.43
CA PRO A 41 -11.86 7.77 2.01
C PRO A 41 -12.45 9.18 2.22
N GLU A 42 -13.11 9.44 3.35
CA GLU A 42 -13.70 10.73 3.63
C GLU A 42 -12.66 11.84 3.46
N ARG A 43 -13.05 12.86 2.70
CA ARG A 43 -12.11 13.90 2.25
C ARG A 43 -11.43 14.61 3.42
N SER A 44 -12.17 14.90 4.48
CA SER A 44 -11.63 15.57 5.68
C SER A 44 -10.51 14.75 6.32
N LEU A 45 -10.68 13.44 6.47
CA LEU A 45 -9.63 12.56 7.01
C LEU A 45 -8.37 12.58 6.13
N VAL A 46 -8.55 12.50 4.81
CA VAL A 46 -7.42 12.48 3.87
C VAL A 46 -6.66 13.82 3.86
N GLU A 47 -7.39 14.94 3.89
CA GLU A 47 -6.79 16.29 3.98
C GLU A 47 -6.03 16.49 5.30
N ASP A 48 -6.62 16.12 6.43
CA ASP A 48 -6.00 16.23 7.75
C ASP A 48 -4.72 15.39 7.84
N CYS A 49 -4.78 14.11 7.43
CA CYS A 49 -3.61 13.24 7.42
C CYS A 49 -2.51 13.70 6.44
N ALA A 50 -2.89 14.27 5.29
CA ALA A 50 -1.94 14.84 4.35
C ALA A 50 -1.23 16.06 4.97
N LEU A 51 -1.98 16.95 5.62
CA LEU A 51 -1.44 18.12 6.31
C LEU A 51 -0.47 17.73 7.43
N GLU A 52 -0.83 16.78 8.30
CA GLU A 52 0.02 16.28 9.39
C GLU A 52 1.36 15.72 8.90
N SER A 53 1.37 15.18 7.68
CA SER A 53 2.54 14.51 7.09
C SER A 53 3.30 15.38 6.09
N ALA A 54 2.91 16.65 5.90
CA ALA A 54 3.45 17.54 4.88
C ALA A 54 3.33 16.99 3.45
N ILE A 55 2.20 16.33 3.16
CA ILE A 55 1.78 15.90 1.82
C ILE A 55 0.86 16.98 1.22
N ASP A 56 1.15 17.37 -0.01
CA ASP A 56 0.24 18.20 -0.80
C ASP A 56 -0.99 17.36 -1.21
N PHE A 57 -2.16 17.73 -0.68
CA PHE A 57 -3.41 17.04 -0.95
C PHE A 57 -3.80 17.06 -2.44
N GLN A 58 -3.51 18.15 -3.16
CA GLN A 58 -3.86 18.25 -4.57
C GLN A 58 -3.03 17.26 -5.39
N GLN A 59 -1.72 17.17 -5.16
CA GLN A 59 -0.87 16.19 -5.82
C GLN A 59 -1.28 14.74 -5.50
N LEU A 60 -1.68 14.49 -4.24
CA LEU A 60 -2.18 13.19 -3.82
C LEU A 60 -3.47 12.82 -4.56
N ASN A 61 -4.44 13.73 -4.59
CA ASN A 61 -5.70 13.57 -5.30
C ASN A 61 -5.47 13.37 -6.80
N ASP A 62 -4.61 14.20 -7.41
CA ASP A 62 -4.25 14.11 -8.82
C ASP A 62 -3.63 12.75 -9.16
N CYS A 63 -2.78 12.19 -8.29
CA CYS A 63 -2.28 10.83 -8.46
C CYS A 63 -3.40 9.79 -8.42
N ALA A 64 -4.33 9.91 -7.47
CA ALA A 64 -5.41 8.94 -7.30
C ALA A 64 -6.40 8.92 -8.47
N VAL A 65 -6.68 10.09 -9.06
CA VAL A 65 -7.65 10.25 -10.17
C VAL A 65 -7.01 10.33 -11.55
N LYS A 66 -5.67 10.29 -11.65
CA LYS A 66 -4.94 10.33 -12.92
C LYS A 66 -5.44 9.25 -13.87
N GLU A 67 -5.64 9.64 -15.13
CA GLU A 67 -6.17 8.77 -16.20
C GLU A 67 -7.51 8.13 -15.81
N ASP A 68 -8.42 8.93 -15.24
CA ASP A 68 -9.73 8.47 -14.75
C ASP A 68 -9.60 7.34 -13.71
N GLY A 69 -8.57 7.45 -12.86
CA GLY A 69 -8.20 6.47 -11.83
C GLY A 69 -7.45 5.24 -12.33
N ALA A 70 -7.22 5.09 -13.63
CA ALA A 70 -6.50 3.94 -14.20
C ALA A 70 -5.07 3.83 -13.63
N TRP A 71 -4.41 4.97 -13.40
CA TRP A 71 -3.08 5.00 -12.80
C TRP A 71 -3.08 4.44 -11.38
N GLY A 72 -3.96 4.93 -10.50
CA GLY A 72 -4.09 4.43 -9.12
C GLY A 72 -4.40 2.93 -9.06
N VAL A 73 -5.31 2.47 -9.93
CA VAL A 73 -5.62 1.03 -10.06
C VAL A 73 -4.40 0.23 -10.53
N SER A 74 -3.55 0.79 -11.39
CA SER A 74 -2.32 0.14 -11.83
C SER A 74 -1.32 -0.05 -10.68
N LEU A 75 -1.17 0.97 -9.80
CA LEU A 75 -0.33 0.89 -8.61
C LEU A 75 -0.83 -0.22 -7.67
N LEU A 76 -2.15 -0.27 -7.42
CA LEU A 76 -2.77 -1.30 -6.59
C LEU A 76 -2.55 -2.70 -7.15
N ARG A 77 -2.78 -2.88 -8.47
CA ARG A 77 -2.52 -4.15 -9.17
C ARG A 77 -1.06 -4.58 -9.03
N ASN A 78 -0.12 -3.67 -9.17
CA ASN A 78 1.31 -3.97 -9.04
C ASN A 78 1.68 -4.35 -7.59
N SER A 79 1.09 -3.70 -6.59
CA SER A 79 1.27 -4.05 -5.18
C SER A 79 0.79 -5.47 -4.89
N ILE A 80 -0.38 -5.87 -5.40
CA ILE A 80 -0.93 -7.22 -5.26
C ILE A 80 -0.03 -8.26 -5.94
N LYS A 81 0.43 -7.99 -7.17
CA LYS A 81 1.38 -8.87 -7.88
C LYS A 81 2.64 -9.12 -7.07
N ARG A 82 3.26 -8.04 -6.55
CA ARG A 82 4.46 -8.13 -5.69
C ARG A 82 4.19 -9.00 -4.45
N THR A 83 3.07 -8.79 -3.76
CA THR A 83 2.70 -9.59 -2.58
C THR A 83 2.53 -11.08 -2.92
N SER A 84 1.92 -11.39 -4.07
CA SER A 84 1.79 -12.76 -4.57
C SER A 84 3.14 -13.41 -4.89
N GLU A 85 4.02 -12.67 -5.56
CA GLU A 85 5.38 -13.11 -5.89
C GLU A 85 6.21 -13.41 -4.66
N VAL A 86 6.22 -12.49 -3.67
CA VAL A 86 6.93 -12.68 -2.39
C VAL A 86 6.40 -13.90 -1.64
N ARG A 87 5.07 -14.10 -1.62
CA ARG A 87 4.47 -15.31 -1.03
C ARG A 87 5.01 -16.57 -1.70
N ARG A 88 5.02 -16.60 -3.04
CA ARG A 88 5.49 -17.75 -3.82
C ARG A 88 6.98 -18.02 -3.56
N THR A 89 7.83 -17.00 -3.55
CA THR A 89 9.27 -17.17 -3.29
C THR A 89 9.53 -17.67 -1.88
N ASN A 90 8.81 -17.15 -0.88
CA ASN A 90 8.97 -17.59 0.51
C ASN A 90 8.54 -19.05 0.69
N LEU A 91 7.44 -19.48 0.06
CA LEU A 91 7.01 -20.88 0.05
C LEU A 91 8.06 -21.79 -0.62
N SER A 92 8.62 -21.38 -1.75
CA SER A 92 9.69 -22.14 -2.40
C SER A 92 10.95 -22.24 -1.53
N ALA A 93 11.33 -21.15 -0.85
CA ALA A 93 12.46 -21.15 0.08
C ALA A 93 12.22 -22.10 1.27
N MET A 94 11.03 -22.06 1.87
CA MET A 94 10.63 -22.95 2.97
C MET A 94 10.67 -24.43 2.55
N ASN A 95 10.13 -24.77 1.39
CA ASN A 95 10.14 -26.14 0.88
C ASN A 95 11.58 -26.66 0.65
N ASN A 96 12.46 -25.80 0.12
CA ASN A 96 13.87 -26.15 -0.08
C ASN A 96 14.64 -26.32 1.25
N THR A 97 14.33 -25.53 2.28
CA THR A 97 14.90 -25.75 3.62
C THR A 97 14.46 -27.07 4.24
N HIS A 98 13.19 -27.47 4.10
CA HIS A 98 12.72 -28.78 4.58
C HIS A 98 13.40 -29.94 3.84
N ALA A 99 13.55 -29.86 2.52
CA ALA A 99 14.26 -30.86 1.73
C ALA A 99 15.73 -31.01 2.19
N ASN A 100 16.43 -29.90 2.42
CA ASN A 100 17.83 -29.90 2.87
C ASN A 100 18.02 -30.41 4.31
N ILE A 101 17.04 -30.27 5.20
CA ILE A 101 17.10 -30.87 6.54
C ILE A 101 17.02 -32.39 6.44
N HIS A 102 16.14 -32.94 5.59
CA HIS A 102 16.05 -34.38 5.37
C HIS A 102 17.30 -34.98 4.71
N THR A 103 18.04 -34.23 3.87
CA THR A 103 19.29 -34.73 3.25
C THR A 103 20.51 -34.63 4.16
N ARG A 104 20.45 -33.91 5.30
CA ARG A 104 21.58 -33.77 6.25
C ARG A 104 21.50 -34.72 7.46
N LEU A 105 20.42 -35.48 7.59
CA LEU A 105 20.17 -36.45 8.66
C LEU A 105 20.32 -37.91 8.20
N VAL A 106 20.87 -38.14 7.00
CA VAL A 106 21.21 -39.47 6.46
C VAL A 106 22.68 -39.52 6.08
#